data_AF-A0A0N1DCL6-F1
#
_entry.id   AF-A0A0N1DCL6-F1
#
_cell.length_a   1.000
_cell.length_b   1.000
_cell.length_c   1.000
_cell.angle_alpha   90.00
_cell.angle_beta   90.00
_cell.angle_gamma   90.00
#
_symmetry.space_group_name_H-M   'P 1'
#
loop_
_entity.id
_entity.type
_entity.pdbx_description
1 polymer ?
#
loop_
_entity_poly.entity_id
_entity_poly.type
_entity_poly.pdbx_seq_one_letter_code
_entity_poly.pdbx_strand_id
1 'polypeptide(L)'
;MRYLLITGFYPDDKQDDSLQFELDIEGSELNEKVAHLIESKPLNEVEPGELLLNENQVMALSRLLGIKFPEGLEYFMGTCSKQ
;
A
#
# COMPACT_ATOMS: atom_id res chain seq x y z
N MET A 1 10.67 12.09 7.26
CA MET A 1 10.86 10.62 7.28
C MET A 1 9.98 10.00 6.19
N ARG A 2 10.47 8.96 5.49
CA ARG A 2 9.65 8.26 4.48
C ARG A 2 8.75 7.22 5.15
N TYR A 3 7.56 7.05 4.61
CA TYR A 3 6.61 6.01 5.00
C TYR A 3 5.81 5.58 3.76
N LEU A 4 5.14 4.44 3.87
CA LEU A 4 4.31 3.85 2.84
C LEU A 4 2.85 4.11 3.17
N LEU A 5 2.10 4.46 2.15
CA LEU A 5 0.67 4.65 2.19
C LEU A 5 0.03 3.62 1.28
N ILE A 6 -0.98 2.91 1.77
CA ILE A 6 -1.80 2.04 0.92
C ILE A 6 -3.14 2.73 0.70
N THR A 7 -3.50 2.92 -0.56
CA THR A 7 -4.79 3.48 -0.98
C THR A 7 -5.59 2.42 -1.72
N GLY A 8 -6.92 2.51 -1.65
CA GLY A 8 -7.82 1.60 -2.35
C GLY A 8 -8.93 2.37 -3.05
N PHE A 9 -9.15 2.04 -4.31
CA PHE A 9 -10.15 2.67 -5.19
C PHE A 9 -11.07 1.61 -5.77
N TYR A 10 -12.25 2.03 -6.24
CA TYR A 10 -13.04 1.14 -7.07
C TYR A 10 -12.33 0.92 -8.41
N PRO A 11 -12.51 -0.24 -9.06
CA PRO A 11 -12.00 -0.44 -10.40
C PRO A 11 -12.66 0.55 -11.37
N ASP A 12 -11.97 0.85 -12.47
CA ASP A 12 -12.36 1.84 -13.49
C ASP A 12 -13.78 1.64 -14.05
N ASP A 13 -14.34 0.42 -13.97
CA ASP A 13 -15.69 0.09 -14.44
C ASP A 13 -16.81 0.79 -13.64
N LYS A 14 -16.51 1.23 -12.42
CA LYS A 14 -17.47 1.88 -11.53
C LYS A 14 -17.65 3.38 -11.78
N GLN A 15 -16.79 3.98 -12.63
CA GLN A 15 -16.75 5.44 -12.87
C GLN A 15 -16.68 6.26 -11.57
N ASP A 16 -15.99 5.71 -10.56
CA ASP A 16 -15.83 6.33 -9.26
C ASP A 16 -14.36 6.26 -8.83
N ASP A 17 -13.66 7.35 -9.06
CA ASP A 17 -12.24 7.50 -8.75
C ASP A 17 -12.01 8.00 -7.32
N SER A 18 -13.05 7.97 -6.47
CA SER A 18 -12.93 8.42 -5.08
C SER A 18 -12.21 7.38 -4.21
N LEU A 19 -11.38 7.90 -3.29
CA LEU A 19 -10.63 7.10 -2.33
C LEU A 19 -11.58 6.37 -1.38
N GLN A 20 -11.58 5.03 -1.43
CA GLN A 20 -12.43 4.18 -0.59
C GLN A 20 -11.71 3.65 0.65
N PHE A 21 -10.39 3.52 0.56
CA PHE A 21 -9.56 2.98 1.63
C PHE A 21 -8.23 3.71 1.68
N GLU A 22 -7.77 4.01 2.89
CA GLU A 22 -6.46 4.62 3.13
C GLU A 22 -5.85 4.01 4.39
N LEU A 23 -4.56 3.67 4.32
CA LEU A 23 -3.80 3.15 5.44
C LEU A 23 -2.35 3.68 5.43
N ASP A 24 -2.04 4.55 6.39
CA ASP A 24 -0.67 4.93 6.73
C ASP A 24 0.00 3.76 7.48
N ILE A 25 1.11 3.25 6.95
CA ILE A 25 1.91 2.26 7.64
C ILE A 25 2.70 2.97 8.74
N GLU A 26 2.24 2.86 9.98
CA GLU A 26 2.92 3.47 11.11
C GLU A 26 4.15 2.65 11.56
N GLY A 27 5.28 3.34 11.75
CA GLY A 27 6.50 2.76 12.32
C GLY A 27 7.51 2.27 11.27
N SER A 28 8.78 2.61 11.47
CA SER A 28 9.84 2.33 10.50
C SER A 28 10.02 0.84 10.21
N GLU A 29 9.90 -0.03 11.22
CA GLU A 29 10.07 -1.47 11.04
C GLU A 29 8.98 -2.07 10.13
N LEU A 30 7.72 -1.66 10.30
CA LEU A 30 6.64 -2.14 9.44
C LEU A 30 6.77 -1.60 8.03
N ASN A 31 7.17 -0.34 7.86
CA ASN A 31 7.44 0.23 6.54
C ASN A 31 8.53 -0.55 5.79
N GLU A 32 9.63 -0.91 6.46
CA GLU A 32 10.70 -1.71 5.85
C GLU A 32 10.20 -3.11 5.46
N LYS A 33 9.41 -3.77 6.32
CA LYS A 33 8.83 -5.08 6.01
C LYS A 33 7.88 -5.02 4.82
N VAL A 34 7.06 -3.98 4.73
CA VAL A 34 6.13 -3.76 3.62
C VAL A 34 6.90 -3.48 2.32
N ALA A 35 7.90 -2.59 2.36
CA ALA A 35 8.76 -2.29 1.20
C ALA A 35 9.43 -3.57 0.66
N HIS A 36 9.97 -4.39 1.56
CA HIS A 36 10.61 -5.65 1.19
C HIS A 36 9.61 -6.69 0.68
N LEU A 37 8.42 -6.76 1.25
CA LEU A 37 7.37 -7.68 0.82
C LEU A 37 6.90 -7.36 -0.61
N ILE A 38 6.75 -6.08 -0.93
CA ILE A 38 6.12 -5.63 -2.19
C ILE A 38 7.15 -5.48 -3.31
N GLU A 39 8.26 -4.81 -3.05
CA GLU A 39 9.29 -4.52 -4.05
C GLU A 39 10.60 -5.29 -3.86
N SER A 40 10.74 -6.08 -2.78
CA SER A 40 12.02 -6.72 -2.43
C SER A 40 13.17 -5.72 -2.24
N LYS A 41 12.83 -4.47 -1.91
CA LYS A 41 13.76 -3.36 -1.69
C LYS A 41 13.60 -2.78 -0.28
N PRO A 42 14.64 -2.16 0.28
CA PRO A 42 14.51 -1.35 1.48
C PRO A 42 13.69 -0.07 1.19
N LEU A 43 13.06 0.49 2.21
CA LEU A 43 12.17 1.66 2.10
C LEU A 43 12.82 2.89 1.43
N ASN A 44 14.13 3.06 1.62
CA ASN A 44 14.88 4.17 1.04
C ASN A 44 15.16 4.03 -0.47
N GLU A 45 15.02 2.82 -1.02
CA GLU A 45 15.20 2.50 -2.43
C GLU A 45 13.87 2.33 -3.18
N VAL A 46 12.74 2.33 -2.47
CA VAL A 46 11.42 2.39 -3.10
C VAL A 46 11.28 3.73 -3.81
N GLU A 47 10.94 3.67 -5.10
CA GLU A 47 10.81 4.85 -5.94
C GLU A 47 9.55 5.66 -5.59
N PRO A 48 9.59 7.00 -5.76
CA PRO A 48 8.37 7.80 -5.66
C PRO A 48 7.40 7.46 -6.78
N GLY A 49 6.13 7.25 -6.42
CA GLY A 49 5.08 6.86 -7.34
C GLY A 49 4.01 6.03 -6.64
N GLU A 50 3.06 5.51 -7.43
CA GLU A 50 2.04 4.58 -6.98
C GLU A 50 2.25 3.24 -7.68
N LEU A 51 2.33 2.17 -6.91
CA LEU A 51 2.48 0.81 -7.39
C LEU A 51 1.18 0.04 -7.18
N LEU A 52 0.57 -0.44 -8.26
CA LEU A 52 -0.59 -1.32 -8.20
C LEU A 52 -0.22 -2.66 -7.53
N LEU A 53 -0.97 -3.03 -6.50
CA LEU A 53 -0.79 -4.27 -5.75
C LEU A 53 -1.64 -5.38 -6.34
N ASN A 54 -1.07 -6.57 -6.48
CA ASN A 54 -1.82 -7.76 -6.85
C ASN A 54 -2.46 -8.45 -5.62
N GLU A 55 -3.39 -9.37 -5.87
CA GLU A 55 -4.11 -10.09 -4.81
C GLU A 55 -3.20 -10.81 -3.82
N ASN A 56 -2.09 -11.40 -4.29
CA ASN A 56 -1.14 -12.10 -3.42
C ASN A 56 -0.42 -11.13 -2.48
N GLN A 57 -0.03 -9.96 -2.98
CA GLN A 57 0.56 -8.89 -2.20
C GLN A 57 -0.43 -8.36 -1.15
N VAL A 58 -1.68 -8.10 -1.54
CA VAL A 58 -2.74 -7.64 -0.62
C VAL A 58 -3.00 -8.67 0.48
N MET A 59 -3.07 -9.96 0.13
CA MET A 59 -3.21 -11.04 1.13
C MET A 59 -2.01 -11.12 2.07
N ALA A 60 -0.80 -10.95 1.56
CA ALA A 60 0.40 -10.98 2.39
C ALA A 60 0.47 -9.75 3.33
N LEU A 61 0.07 -8.57 2.84
CA LEU A 61 -0.08 -7.36 3.65
C LEU A 61 -1.13 -7.51 4.73
N SER A 62 -2.30 -8.08 4.41
CA SER A 62 -3.35 -8.38 5.38
C SER A 62 -2.81 -9.21 6.55
N ARG A 63 -2.01 -10.24 6.25
CA ARG A 63 -1.38 -11.08 7.29
C ARG A 63 -0.30 -10.37 8.07
N LEU A 64 0.54 -9.57 7.39
CA LEU A 64 1.63 -8.82 8.01
C LEU A 64 1.12 -7.75 8.97
N LEU A 65 0.07 -7.03 8.55
CA LEU A 65 -0.51 -5.89 9.27
C LEU A 65 -1.62 -6.31 10.23
N GLY A 66 -2.14 -7.54 10.11
CA GLY A 66 -3.23 -8.06 10.94
C GLY A 66 -4.58 -7.39 10.68
N ILE A 67 -4.76 -6.77 9.51
CA ILE A 67 -5.99 -6.09 9.12
C ILE A 67 -6.70 -6.82 7.97
N LYS A 68 -7.98 -6.51 7.76
CA LYS A 68 -8.72 -6.98 6.58
C LYS A 68 -8.85 -5.84 5.58
N PHE A 69 -8.39 -6.09 4.35
CA PHE A 69 -8.62 -5.20 3.23
C PHE A 69 -10.04 -5.42 2.69
N PRO A 70 -10.82 -4.35 2.43
CA PRO A 70 -12.10 -4.46 1.73
C PRO A 70 -11.99 -5.24 0.40
N GLU A 71 -13.03 -6.00 0.07
CA GLU A 71 -13.09 -6.71 -1.22
C GLU A 71 -13.59 -5.80 -2.33
N GLY A 72 -13.17 -6.08 -3.57
CA GLY A 72 -13.62 -5.35 -4.76
C GLY A 72 -13.00 -3.97 -4.95
N LEU A 73 -11.85 -3.71 -4.31
CA LEU A 73 -11.03 -2.52 -4.53
C LEU A 73 -9.71 -2.89 -5.21
N GLU A 74 -9.20 -1.97 -6.01
CA GLU A 74 -7.82 -1.99 -6.50
C GLU A 74 -6.95 -1.20 -5.53
N TYR A 75 -5.85 -1.82 -5.09
CA TYR A 75 -4.97 -1.26 -4.07
C TYR A 75 -3.67 -0.77 -4.67
N PHE A 76 -3.22 0.38 -4.20
CA PHE A 76 -1.96 1.00 -4.61
C PHE A 76 -1.10 1.26 -3.38
N MET A 77 0.21 1.09 -3.54
CA MET A 77 1.20 1.48 -2.54
C MET A 77 1.95 2.71 -3.04
N GLY A 78 1.93 3.78 -2.27
CA GLY A 78 2.70 4.99 -2.52
C GLY A 78 3.77 5.24 -1.46
N THR A 79 4.85 5.95 -1.83
CA THR A 79 5.80 6.48 -0.86
C THR A 79 5.46 7.93 -0.50
N CYS A 80 5.38 8.21 0.78
CA CYS A 80 5.11 9.54 1.31
C CYS A 80 6.29 10.03 2.15
N SER A 81 6.42 11.35 2.28
CA SER A 81 7.44 12.00 3.09
C SER A 81 6.77 12.98 4.06
N LYS A 82 6.88 12.74 5.37
CA LYS A 82 6.50 13.77 6.36
C LYS A 82 7.56 14.89 6.29
N GLN A 83 7.15 16.09 5.89
CA GLN A 83 7.93 17.33 5.95
C GLN A 83 8.22 17.70 7.41
#